data_AF-A0A2J4YG30-F1
#
_entry.id   AF-A0A2J4YG30-F1
#
_cell.length_a   1.000
_cell.length_b   1.000
_cell.length_c   1.000
_cell.angle_alpha   90.00
_cell.angle_beta   90.00
_cell.angle_gamma   90.00
#
_symmetry.space_group_name_H-M   'P 1'
#
loop_
_entity.id
_entity.type
_entity.pdbx_description
1 polymer ?
#
loop_
_entity_poly.entity_id
_entity_poly.type
_entity_poly.pdbx_seq_one_letter_code
_entity_poly.pdbx_strand_id
1 'polypeptide(L)'
;MSNSLLPPSSGDWLRYTEAGTTRLSTITVALRTLWTPTACPADLLPYLAWALSVDRWDKSWPTERKIAAIQRSYWLHRRKGTRAAVRRVIEDMGFSATFAEWFDVGDEPGTFRLEVDINEVGLTAKTLAELNRLISDAKPVSRHPAQLNIAAKVHGDIWVGSTLSCGDIISIYPAGYEAEENITYNGVIFHDGNFNYG
;
A
#
# COMPACT_ATOMS: atom_id res chain seq x y z
N MET A 1 -11.40 -36.86 44.56
CA MET A 1 -12.85 -37.14 44.55
C MET A 1 -13.15 -37.93 43.28
N SER A 2 -13.96 -38.98 43.37
CA SER A 2 -14.36 -39.79 42.21
C SER A 2 -15.27 -38.96 41.29
N ASN A 3 -14.86 -38.72 40.04
CA ASN A 3 -15.66 -38.06 39.00
C ASN A 3 -16.65 -39.05 38.34
N SER A 4 -17.11 -40.05 39.07
CA SER A 4 -18.10 -41.01 38.59
C SER A 4 -19.50 -40.43 38.79
N LEU A 5 -20.32 -40.48 37.74
CA LEU A 5 -21.73 -40.10 37.78
C LEU A 5 -22.60 -41.24 38.33
N LEU A 6 -22.02 -42.42 38.56
CA LEU A 6 -22.71 -43.58 39.09
C LEU A 6 -22.87 -43.50 40.61
N PRO A 7 -24.01 -43.99 41.16
CA PRO A 7 -24.17 -44.13 42.59
C PRO A 7 -23.16 -45.14 43.17
N PRO A 8 -22.82 -45.04 44.47
CA PRO A 8 -21.84 -45.94 45.10
C PRO A 8 -22.20 -47.43 45.01
N SER A 9 -23.50 -47.76 44.89
CA SER A 9 -24.02 -49.11 44.77
C SER A 9 -23.92 -49.72 43.36
N SER A 10 -23.40 -49.00 42.36
CA SER A 10 -23.31 -49.53 41.00
C SER A 10 -22.30 -50.68 40.89
N GLY A 11 -22.74 -51.76 40.22
CA GLY A 11 -21.92 -52.95 39.95
C GLY A 11 -20.92 -52.78 38.80
N ASP A 12 -20.06 -53.77 38.63
CA ASP A 12 -18.87 -53.69 37.76
C ASP A 12 -19.21 -53.42 36.28
N TRP A 13 -20.28 -54.01 35.75
CA TRP A 13 -20.69 -53.78 34.36
C TRP A 13 -20.99 -52.29 34.07
N LEU A 14 -21.69 -51.61 34.98
CA LEU A 14 -21.97 -50.18 34.85
C LEU A 14 -20.69 -49.37 34.91
N ARG A 15 -19.76 -49.73 35.81
CA ARG A 15 -18.46 -49.05 35.95
C ARG A 15 -17.58 -49.22 34.71
N TYR A 16 -17.51 -50.43 34.13
CA TYR A 16 -16.80 -50.67 32.88
C TYR A 16 -17.46 -49.93 31.70
N THR A 17 -18.79 -49.85 31.68
CA THR A 17 -19.53 -49.09 30.66
C THR A 17 -19.26 -47.58 30.78
N GLU A 18 -19.29 -47.01 31.99
CA GLU A 18 -18.90 -45.61 32.26
C GLU A 18 -17.46 -45.33 31.83
N ALA A 19 -16.52 -46.21 32.18
CA ALA A 19 -15.13 -46.08 31.76
C ALA A 19 -14.97 -46.09 30.24
N GLY A 20 -15.72 -46.96 29.54
CA GLY A 20 -15.73 -47.04 28.08
C GLY A 20 -16.31 -45.79 27.41
N THR A 21 -17.37 -45.20 27.97
CA THR A 21 -18.05 -44.01 27.40
C THR A 21 -17.37 -42.69 27.78
N THR A 22 -16.55 -42.66 28.83
CA THR A 22 -15.80 -41.46 29.25
C THR A 22 -14.94 -40.90 28.11
N ARG A 23 -14.46 -41.73 27.18
CA ARG A 23 -13.69 -41.25 26.00
C ARG A 23 -14.49 -40.29 25.12
N LEU A 24 -15.81 -40.42 25.05
CA LEU A 24 -16.66 -39.52 24.25
C LEU A 24 -16.71 -38.11 24.84
N SER A 25 -16.74 -37.98 26.16
CA SER A 25 -16.73 -36.66 26.83
C SER A 25 -15.35 -35.99 26.78
N THR A 26 -14.28 -36.73 26.48
CA THR A 26 -12.94 -36.17 26.29
C THR A 26 -12.69 -35.59 24.89
N ILE A 27 -13.62 -35.78 23.94
CA ILE A 27 -13.49 -35.17 22.61
C ILE A 27 -13.51 -33.65 22.77
N THR A 28 -12.42 -33.00 22.36
CA THR A 28 -12.28 -31.56 22.51
C THR A 28 -13.26 -30.83 21.58
N VAL A 29 -14.20 -30.09 22.16
CA VAL A 29 -15.12 -29.24 21.41
C VAL A 29 -14.55 -27.82 21.31
N ALA A 30 -13.75 -27.58 20.27
CA ALA A 30 -13.08 -26.30 20.05
C ALA A 30 -13.90 -25.29 19.21
N LEU A 31 -15.24 -25.35 19.21
CA LEU A 31 -16.06 -24.51 18.32
C LEU A 31 -15.86 -23.00 18.53
N ARG A 32 -15.55 -22.57 19.76
CA ARG A 32 -15.26 -21.16 20.07
C ARG A 32 -14.02 -20.64 19.35
N THR A 33 -13.02 -21.49 19.13
CA THR A 33 -11.77 -21.07 18.50
C THR A 33 -12.00 -20.69 17.03
N LEU A 34 -12.94 -21.36 16.35
CA LEU A 34 -13.31 -21.09 14.96
C LEU A 34 -13.81 -19.66 14.72
N TRP A 35 -14.47 -19.06 15.71
CA TRP A 35 -14.99 -17.68 15.66
C TRP A 35 -14.05 -16.64 16.28
N THR A 36 -12.91 -17.06 16.83
CA THR A 36 -11.95 -16.17 17.48
C THR A 36 -10.75 -15.98 16.54
N PRO A 37 -10.58 -14.81 15.88
CA PRO A 37 -9.56 -14.66 14.83
C PRO A 37 -8.14 -15.03 15.26
N THR A 38 -7.76 -14.73 16.51
CA THR A 38 -6.42 -15.03 17.05
C THR A 38 -6.21 -16.47 17.49
N ALA A 39 -7.30 -17.24 17.71
CA ALA A 39 -7.23 -18.63 18.15
C ALA A 39 -7.71 -19.62 17.08
N CYS A 40 -8.25 -19.12 15.96
CA CYS A 40 -8.71 -19.92 14.85
C CYS A 40 -7.51 -20.57 14.14
N PRO A 41 -7.55 -21.89 13.85
CA PRO A 41 -6.51 -22.54 13.05
C PRO A 41 -6.28 -21.81 11.72
N ALA A 42 -5.01 -21.63 11.34
CA ALA A 42 -4.64 -20.80 10.18
C ALA A 42 -5.31 -21.26 8.88
N ASP A 43 -5.48 -22.56 8.69
CA ASP A 43 -6.13 -23.17 7.53
C ASP A 43 -7.63 -22.86 7.45
N LEU A 44 -8.25 -22.53 8.58
CA LEU A 44 -9.67 -22.22 8.69
C LEU A 44 -9.97 -20.72 8.63
N LEU A 45 -8.95 -19.86 8.74
CA LEU A 45 -9.10 -18.40 8.61
C LEU A 45 -9.79 -17.95 7.32
N PRO A 46 -9.59 -18.57 6.13
CA PRO A 46 -10.32 -18.19 4.92
C PRO A 46 -11.84 -18.35 5.05
N TYR A 47 -12.30 -19.35 5.79
CA TYR A 47 -13.73 -19.58 6.01
C TYR A 47 -14.31 -18.57 7.01
N LEU A 48 -13.55 -18.23 8.05
CA LEU A 48 -13.93 -17.15 8.97
C LEU A 48 -13.96 -15.80 8.25
N ALA A 49 -12.98 -15.52 7.40
CA ALA A 49 -12.93 -14.31 6.58
C ALA A 49 -14.14 -14.23 5.63
N TRP A 50 -14.49 -15.34 4.98
CA TRP A 50 -15.69 -15.43 4.15
C TRP A 50 -16.98 -15.20 4.95
N ALA A 51 -17.12 -15.84 6.11
CA ALA A 51 -18.29 -15.68 6.98
C ALA A 51 -18.46 -14.23 7.49
N LEU A 52 -17.36 -13.49 7.64
CA LEU A 52 -17.35 -12.07 8.00
C LEU A 52 -17.24 -11.12 6.80
N SER A 53 -17.42 -11.64 5.58
CA SER A 53 -17.43 -10.88 4.31
C SER A 53 -16.21 -9.99 4.08
N VAL A 54 -15.01 -10.45 4.45
CA VAL A 54 -13.78 -9.67 4.27
C VAL A 54 -13.55 -9.33 2.79
N ASP A 55 -13.51 -8.03 2.46
CA ASP A 55 -13.52 -7.52 1.07
C ASP A 55 -12.28 -7.87 0.24
N ARG A 56 -11.10 -7.97 0.89
CA ARG A 56 -9.82 -8.32 0.24
C ARG A 56 -9.15 -9.45 1.00
N TRP A 57 -8.80 -10.50 0.27
CA TRP A 57 -8.12 -11.66 0.82
C TRP A 57 -7.04 -12.17 -0.12
N ASP A 58 -5.88 -12.53 0.44
CA ASP A 58 -4.81 -13.18 -0.30
C ASP A 58 -4.34 -14.42 0.46
N LYS A 59 -4.27 -15.55 -0.25
CA LYS A 59 -3.84 -16.83 0.31
C LYS A 59 -2.36 -16.79 0.73
N SER A 60 -1.55 -15.99 0.05
CA SER A 60 -0.12 -15.85 0.30
C SER A 60 0.22 -14.96 1.49
N TRP A 61 -0.76 -14.26 2.08
CA TRP A 61 -0.51 -13.41 3.24
C TRP A 61 -0.04 -14.20 4.46
N PRO A 62 0.87 -13.61 5.26
CA PRO A 62 1.23 -14.16 6.56
C PRO A 62 -0.01 -14.22 7.46
N THR A 63 -0.02 -15.17 8.40
CA THR A 63 -1.16 -15.44 9.28
C THR A 63 -1.60 -14.19 10.05
N GLU A 64 -0.65 -13.38 10.50
CA GLU A 64 -0.90 -12.15 11.25
C GLU A 64 -1.69 -11.14 10.41
N ARG A 65 -1.36 -11.01 9.12
CA ARG A 65 -2.09 -10.12 8.19
C ARG A 65 -3.50 -10.63 7.90
N LYS A 66 -3.66 -11.95 7.77
CA LYS A 66 -4.98 -12.60 7.63
C LYS A 66 -5.87 -12.31 8.85
N ILE A 67 -5.34 -12.49 10.05
CA ILE A 67 -6.04 -12.20 11.30
C ILE A 67 -6.40 -10.71 11.40
N ALA A 68 -5.46 -9.81 11.08
CA ALA A 68 -5.71 -8.37 11.11
C ALA A 68 -6.82 -7.95 10.13
N ALA A 69 -6.86 -8.54 8.92
CA ALA A 69 -7.93 -8.27 7.95
C ALA A 69 -9.31 -8.68 8.50
N ILE A 70 -9.40 -9.86 9.13
CA ILE A 70 -10.64 -10.36 9.76
C ILE A 70 -11.08 -9.44 10.90
N GLN A 71 -10.17 -9.06 11.80
CA GLN A 71 -10.51 -8.19 12.94
C GLN A 71 -10.97 -6.80 12.50
N ARG A 72 -10.44 -6.28 11.39
CA ARG A 72 -10.77 -4.95 10.87
C ARG A 72 -12.07 -4.92 10.08
N SER A 73 -12.54 -6.05 9.54
CA SER A 73 -13.71 -6.09 8.64
C SER A 73 -14.95 -5.46 9.27
N TYR A 74 -15.22 -5.73 10.55
CA TYR A 74 -16.35 -5.14 11.26
C TYR A 74 -16.31 -3.61 11.28
N TRP A 75 -15.14 -3.03 11.58
CA TRP A 75 -14.98 -1.57 11.63
C TRP A 75 -15.23 -0.94 10.26
N LEU A 76 -14.75 -1.61 9.21
CA LEU A 76 -14.89 -1.17 7.82
C LEU A 76 -16.35 -1.28 7.36
N HIS A 77 -16.99 -2.43 7.55
CA HIS A 77 -18.38 -2.67 7.15
C HIS A 77 -19.35 -1.69 7.82
N ARG A 78 -19.13 -1.41 9.12
CA ARG A 78 -19.94 -0.43 9.87
C ARG A 78 -19.82 1.00 9.32
N ARG A 79 -18.77 1.30 8.55
CA ARG A 79 -18.46 2.64 8.03
C ARG A 79 -18.44 2.73 6.51
N LYS A 80 -18.84 1.66 5.80
CA LYS A 80 -19.02 1.71 4.34
C LYS A 80 -19.91 2.89 3.99
N GLY A 81 -19.56 3.60 2.94
CA GLY A 81 -20.17 4.86 2.53
C GLY A 81 -19.50 6.12 3.11
N THR A 82 -18.49 6.01 3.97
CA THR A 82 -17.80 7.19 4.52
C THR A 82 -16.43 7.39 3.89
N ARG A 83 -15.94 8.64 3.90
CA ARG A 83 -14.55 8.98 3.56
C ARG A 83 -13.53 8.15 4.33
N ALA A 84 -13.82 7.85 5.60
CA ALA A 84 -12.95 7.05 6.45
C ALA A 84 -12.83 5.61 5.94
N ALA A 85 -13.92 5.00 5.46
CA ALA A 85 -13.87 3.66 4.87
C ALA A 85 -13.09 3.64 3.55
N VAL A 86 -13.35 4.58 2.65
CA VAL A 86 -12.62 4.68 1.38
C VAL A 86 -11.12 4.89 1.62
N ARG A 87 -10.76 5.84 2.50
CA ARG A 87 -9.37 6.05 2.90
C ARG A 87 -8.74 4.77 3.45
N ARG A 88 -9.43 4.08 4.34
CA ARG A 88 -8.87 2.90 5.01
C ARG A 88 -8.56 1.76 4.05
N VAL A 89 -9.44 1.55 3.09
CA VAL A 89 -9.27 0.52 2.06
C VAL A 89 -8.07 0.82 1.16
N ILE A 90 -7.80 2.09 0.86
CA ILE A 90 -6.63 2.54 0.12
C ILE A 90 -5.35 2.34 0.97
N GLU A 91 -5.39 2.67 2.26
CA GLU A 91 -4.29 2.45 3.21
C GLU A 91 -3.95 0.96 3.37
N ASP A 92 -4.94 0.06 3.41
CA ASP A 92 -4.71 -1.39 3.49
C ASP A 92 -4.01 -1.96 2.22
N MET A 93 -3.99 -1.19 1.12
CA MET A 93 -3.17 -1.47 -0.07
C MET A 93 -1.73 -0.94 0.04
N GLY A 94 -1.40 -0.14 1.05
CA GLY A 94 -0.10 0.52 1.21
C GLY A 94 0.00 1.87 0.52
N PHE A 95 -1.14 2.46 0.14
CA PHE A 95 -1.25 3.76 -0.51
C PHE A 95 -1.78 4.81 0.46
N SER A 96 -1.78 6.08 0.08
CA SER A 96 -2.44 7.14 0.85
C SER A 96 -3.50 7.87 0.01
N ALA A 97 -4.47 8.50 0.68
CA ALA A 97 -5.62 9.11 0.02
C ALA A 97 -5.96 10.50 0.54
N THR A 98 -6.04 11.45 -0.39
CA THR A 98 -6.50 12.83 -0.16
C THR A 98 -7.83 13.06 -0.87
N PHE A 99 -8.75 13.77 -0.21
CA PHE A 99 -10.09 14.03 -0.71
C PHE A 99 -10.33 15.53 -0.82
N ALA A 100 -11.01 15.95 -1.88
CA ALA A 100 -11.64 17.25 -1.97
C ALA A 100 -13.14 17.06 -2.27
N GLU A 101 -14.01 17.67 -1.46
CA GLU A 101 -15.46 17.56 -1.65
C GLU A 101 -15.95 18.59 -2.66
N TRP A 102 -17.07 18.32 -3.33
CA TRP A 102 -17.63 19.21 -4.35
C TRP A 102 -17.83 20.66 -3.88
N PHE A 103 -18.19 20.86 -2.60
CA PHE A 103 -18.39 22.19 -2.02
C PHE A 103 -17.09 22.95 -1.74
N ASP A 104 -15.94 22.26 -1.70
CA ASP A 104 -14.63 22.90 -1.52
C ASP A 104 -14.06 23.39 -2.86
N VAL A 105 -14.40 22.73 -3.97
CA VAL A 105 -13.80 22.96 -5.31
C VAL A 105 -14.80 23.45 -6.37
N GLY A 106 -16.09 23.54 -6.04
CA GLY A 106 -17.13 24.00 -6.95
C GLY A 106 -17.59 22.96 -8.00
N ASP A 107 -17.49 21.67 -7.68
CA ASP A 107 -17.97 20.59 -8.56
C ASP A 107 -19.49 20.34 -8.42
N GLU A 108 -20.03 19.43 -9.23
CA GLU A 108 -21.43 18.99 -9.16
C GLU A 108 -21.80 18.45 -7.76
N PRO A 109 -22.91 18.91 -7.14
CA PRO A 109 -23.36 18.43 -5.84
C PRO A 109 -23.56 16.92 -5.84
N GLY A 110 -22.87 16.20 -4.97
CA GLY A 110 -22.89 14.73 -5.04
C GLY A 110 -21.52 14.10 -5.28
N THR A 111 -20.56 14.88 -5.75
CA THR A 111 -19.28 14.36 -6.22
C THR A 111 -18.11 14.64 -5.26
N PHE A 112 -17.00 13.97 -5.50
CA PHE A 112 -15.74 14.22 -4.79
C PHE A 112 -14.56 13.97 -5.72
N ARG A 113 -13.42 14.60 -5.44
CA ARG A 113 -12.15 14.28 -6.08
C ARG A 113 -11.30 13.45 -5.12
N LEU A 114 -10.66 12.42 -5.65
CA LEU A 114 -9.81 11.51 -4.90
C LEU A 114 -8.42 11.49 -5.52
N GLU A 115 -7.41 11.77 -4.71
CA GLU A 115 -6.01 11.60 -5.07
C GLU A 115 -5.41 10.45 -4.28
N VAL A 116 -4.85 9.47 -4.99
CA VAL A 116 -4.20 8.30 -4.42
C VAL A 116 -2.70 8.37 -4.68
N ASP A 117 -1.92 8.45 -3.60
CA ASP A 117 -0.46 8.39 -3.68
C ASP A 117 -0.01 6.93 -3.57
N ILE A 118 0.60 6.40 -4.64
CA ILE A 118 0.98 4.98 -4.75
C ILE A 118 2.38 4.67 -4.19
N ASN A 119 3.06 5.65 -3.59
CA ASN A 119 4.41 5.49 -3.02
C ASN A 119 5.37 4.80 -4.04
N GLU A 120 6.33 4.01 -3.55
CA GLU A 120 7.32 3.28 -4.35
C GLU A 120 6.86 1.87 -4.78
N VAL A 121 5.64 1.47 -4.41
CA VAL A 121 5.12 0.11 -4.67
C VAL A 121 4.85 -0.11 -6.16
N GLY A 122 4.69 0.98 -6.92
CA GLY A 122 4.32 0.96 -8.33
C GLY A 122 2.86 0.55 -8.56
N LEU A 123 2.39 0.72 -9.78
CA LEU A 123 1.02 0.40 -10.18
C LEU A 123 1.01 -0.58 -11.35
N THR A 124 0.47 -1.77 -11.11
CA THR A 124 0.14 -2.70 -12.20
C THR A 124 -1.33 -2.54 -12.59
N ALA A 125 -1.70 -2.94 -13.80
CA ALA A 125 -3.09 -2.94 -14.25
C ALA A 125 -4.01 -3.74 -13.29
N LYS A 126 -3.51 -4.85 -12.74
CA LYS A 126 -4.22 -5.66 -11.75
C LYS A 126 -4.42 -4.89 -10.43
N THR A 127 -3.39 -4.21 -9.94
CA THR A 127 -3.47 -3.41 -8.72
C THR A 127 -4.44 -2.23 -8.88
N LEU A 128 -4.44 -1.58 -10.04
CA LEU A 128 -5.38 -0.50 -10.35
C LEU A 128 -6.82 -0.99 -10.41
N ALA A 129 -7.08 -2.12 -11.07
CA ALA A 129 -8.41 -2.73 -11.11
C ALA A 129 -8.91 -3.07 -9.70
N GLU A 130 -8.03 -3.61 -8.85
CA GLU A 130 -8.38 -3.93 -7.46
C GLU A 130 -8.63 -2.68 -6.62
N LEU A 131 -7.83 -1.62 -6.80
CA LEU A 131 -8.03 -0.32 -6.16
C LEU A 131 -9.41 0.25 -6.52
N ASN A 132 -9.77 0.26 -7.82
CA ASN A 132 -11.07 0.75 -8.29
C ASN A 132 -12.24 -0.09 -7.75
N ARG A 133 -12.09 -1.42 -7.72
CA ARG A 133 -13.10 -2.34 -7.15
C ARG A 133 -13.35 -2.02 -5.69
N LEU A 134 -12.27 -1.89 -4.93
CA LEU A 134 -12.28 -1.65 -3.49
C LEU A 134 -12.82 -0.25 -3.12
N ILE A 135 -12.46 0.79 -3.88
CA ILE A 135 -13.06 2.13 -3.73
C ILE A 135 -14.56 2.08 -4.01
N SER A 136 -14.96 1.36 -5.07
CA SER A 136 -16.37 1.26 -5.48
C SER A 136 -17.23 0.55 -4.45
N ASP A 137 -16.70 -0.46 -3.77
CA ASP A 137 -17.37 -1.18 -2.69
C ASP A 137 -17.43 -0.35 -1.38
N ALA A 138 -16.40 0.47 -1.10
CA ALA A 138 -16.35 1.29 0.10
C ALA A 138 -17.16 2.60 0.00
N LYS A 139 -17.30 3.19 -1.20
CA LYS A 139 -18.01 4.47 -1.39
C LYS A 139 -19.53 4.28 -1.42
N PRO A 140 -20.35 5.31 -1.11
CA PRO A 140 -21.78 5.26 -1.37
C PRO A 140 -22.06 5.10 -2.87
N VAL A 141 -23.12 4.35 -3.21
CA VAL A 141 -23.55 4.21 -4.60
C VAL A 141 -23.96 5.56 -5.18
N SER A 142 -24.61 6.43 -4.39
CA SER A 142 -25.06 7.76 -4.79
C SER A 142 -23.98 8.82 -4.90
N ARG A 143 -22.73 8.52 -4.50
CA ARG A 143 -21.61 9.47 -4.54
C ARG A 143 -20.58 8.99 -5.56
N HIS A 144 -20.31 9.79 -6.57
CA HIS A 144 -19.39 9.42 -7.66
C HIS A 144 -18.13 10.28 -7.63
N PRO A 145 -16.95 9.70 -7.90
CA PRO A 145 -15.74 10.50 -8.05
C PRO A 145 -15.85 11.33 -9.34
N ALA A 146 -15.76 12.64 -9.22
CA ALA A 146 -15.63 13.54 -10.38
C ALA A 146 -14.24 13.39 -11.02
N GLN A 147 -13.23 13.12 -10.18
CA GLN A 147 -11.85 12.93 -10.60
C GLN A 147 -11.15 11.91 -9.71
N LEU A 148 -10.35 11.03 -10.32
CA LEU A 148 -9.43 10.13 -9.64
C LEU A 148 -8.01 10.38 -10.16
N ASN A 149 -7.17 10.98 -9.32
CA ASN A 149 -5.76 11.22 -9.62
C ASN A 149 -4.90 10.16 -8.95
N ILE A 150 -3.92 9.64 -9.69
CA ILE A 150 -2.92 8.72 -9.15
C ILE A 150 -1.58 9.44 -9.18
N ALA A 151 -1.01 9.68 -8.01
CA ALA A 151 0.28 10.32 -7.86
C ALA A 151 1.34 9.28 -7.47
N ALA A 152 2.50 9.33 -8.10
CA ALA A 152 3.66 8.54 -7.70
C ALA A 152 4.76 9.51 -7.29
N LYS A 153 5.28 9.36 -6.08
CA LYS A 153 6.45 10.12 -5.61
C LYS A 153 7.65 9.21 -5.58
N VAL A 154 8.68 9.59 -6.35
CA VAL A 154 9.97 8.92 -6.38
C VAL A 154 10.99 9.88 -5.77
N HIS A 155 11.77 9.38 -4.80
CA HIS A 155 12.89 10.13 -4.25
C HIS A 155 14.18 9.63 -4.92
N GLY A 156 15.05 10.56 -5.32
CA GLY A 156 16.32 10.22 -5.94
C GLY A 156 17.21 11.44 -6.09
N ASP A 157 18.52 11.22 -6.15
CA ASP A 157 19.49 12.29 -6.34
C ASP A 157 19.55 12.69 -7.82
N ILE A 158 19.31 13.98 -8.09
CA ILE A 158 19.46 14.55 -9.43
C ILE A 158 20.84 15.22 -9.48
N TRP A 159 21.78 14.57 -10.15
CA TRP A 159 23.11 15.14 -10.41
C TRP A 159 23.05 16.04 -11.64
N VAL A 160 23.31 17.33 -11.47
CA VAL A 160 23.35 18.32 -12.55
C VAL A 160 24.79 18.79 -12.74
N GLY A 161 25.30 18.71 -13.97
CA GLY A 161 26.59 19.26 -14.37
C GLY A 161 26.42 20.27 -15.48
N SER A 162 27.26 21.30 -15.49
CA SER A 162 27.34 22.29 -16.57
C SER A 162 28.79 22.49 -16.97
N THR A 163 29.04 22.69 -18.25
CA THR A 163 30.34 23.08 -18.79
C THR A 163 30.16 24.32 -19.67
N LEU A 164 31.09 25.26 -19.56
CA LEU A 164 31.15 26.44 -20.41
C LEU A 164 32.35 26.29 -21.33
N SER A 165 32.10 26.07 -22.61
CA SER A 165 33.13 26.12 -23.65
C SER A 165 33.17 27.51 -24.26
N CYS A 166 34.27 28.23 -24.03
CA CYS A 166 34.62 29.44 -24.75
C CYS A 166 35.65 29.07 -25.83
N GLY A 167 35.45 29.55 -27.05
CA GLY A 167 36.38 29.34 -28.16
C GLY A 167 36.63 30.67 -28.86
N ASP A 168 37.89 30.97 -29.12
CA ASP A 168 38.31 32.13 -29.88
C ASP A 168 38.84 31.69 -31.25
N ILE A 169 38.52 32.45 -32.30
CA ILE A 169 39.10 32.25 -33.64
C ILE A 169 40.28 33.20 -33.77
N ILE A 170 41.50 32.64 -33.80
CA ILE A 170 42.74 33.42 -33.99
C ILE A 170 43.22 33.23 -35.42
N SER A 171 43.28 34.32 -36.18
CA SER A 171 43.88 34.36 -37.52
C SER A 171 45.31 34.89 -37.41
N ILE A 172 46.30 34.09 -37.80
CA ILE A 172 47.73 34.47 -37.79
C ILE A 172 48.13 34.89 -39.21
N TYR A 173 48.65 36.11 -39.33
CA TYR A 173 49.13 36.64 -40.60
C TYR A 173 50.67 36.73 -40.63
N PRO A 174 51.30 36.64 -41.83
CA PRO A 174 52.73 36.86 -41.98
C PRO A 174 53.15 38.29 -41.58
N ALA A 175 54.42 38.46 -41.20
CA ALA A 175 54.98 39.76 -40.88
C ALA A 175 54.86 40.71 -42.09
N GLY A 176 54.07 41.78 -41.94
CA GLY A 176 53.87 42.83 -42.97
C GLY A 176 52.46 42.88 -43.59
N TYR A 177 51.52 42.02 -43.18
CA TYR A 177 50.12 42.07 -43.63
C TYR A 177 49.24 42.83 -42.63
N GLU A 178 48.48 43.83 -43.11
CA GLU A 178 47.47 44.56 -42.31
C GLU A 178 46.06 44.10 -42.71
N ALA A 179 45.24 43.70 -41.73
CA ALA A 179 43.86 43.25 -41.94
C ALA A 179 42.87 44.43 -42.00
N GLU A 180 41.81 44.30 -42.80
CA GLU A 180 40.82 45.38 -43.07
C GLU A 180 39.90 45.72 -41.87
N GLU A 181 39.64 44.78 -40.96
CA GLU A 181 38.88 45.02 -39.72
C GLU A 181 39.74 44.66 -38.50
N ASN A 182 40.13 45.68 -37.73
CA ASN A 182 41.11 45.56 -36.65
C ASN A 182 40.56 46.14 -35.33
N ILE A 183 40.12 45.26 -34.43
CA ILE A 183 40.08 45.59 -33.00
C ILE A 183 41.48 45.28 -32.45
N THR A 184 42.25 46.33 -32.17
CA THR A 184 43.60 46.20 -31.61
C THR A 184 43.52 46.06 -30.08
N TYR A 185 43.72 44.83 -29.58
CA TYR A 185 43.85 44.56 -28.15
C TYR A 185 45.33 44.51 -27.75
N ASN A 186 45.85 45.60 -27.17
CA ASN A 186 47.22 45.68 -26.62
C ASN A 186 47.32 45.11 -25.19
N GLY A 187 46.57 44.05 -24.88
CA GLY A 187 46.69 43.37 -23.60
C GLY A 187 47.78 42.29 -23.66
N VAL A 188 48.74 42.37 -22.76
CA VAL A 188 49.71 41.28 -22.53
C VAL A 188 48.93 40.12 -21.89
N ILE A 189 48.62 39.09 -22.67
CA ILE A 189 48.09 37.85 -22.10
C ILE A 189 49.25 37.15 -21.40
N PHE A 190 49.17 37.09 -20.06
CA PHE A 190 50.13 36.36 -19.25
C PHE A 190 49.75 34.88 -19.30
N HIS A 191 50.51 34.09 -20.05
CA HIS A 191 50.38 32.63 -20.04
C HIS A 191 51.22 32.08 -18.88
N ASP A 192 50.56 31.44 -17.90
CA ASP A 192 51.23 30.61 -16.89
C ASP A 192 50.96 29.12 -17.14
N GLY A 193 51.56 28.26 -16.31
CA GLY A 193 51.51 26.81 -16.45
C GLY A 193 50.12 26.16 -16.29
N ASN A 194 49.05 26.93 -16.07
CA ASN A 194 47.68 26.42 -15.98
C ASN A 194 46.87 26.58 -17.27
N PHE A 195 47.45 27.10 -18.36
CA PHE A 195 46.79 27.11 -19.66
C PHE A 195 46.86 25.73 -20.33
N ASN A 196 45.77 24.98 -20.24
CA ASN A 196 45.56 23.77 -21.05
C ASN A 196 44.83 24.16 -22.35
N TYR A 197 45.58 24.12 -23.44
CA TYR A 197 45.00 24.06 -24.78
C TYR A 197 44.63 22.60 -25.02
N GLY A 198 43.36 22.27 -24.75
CA GLY A 198 42.79 20.96 -25.06
C GLY A 198 42.83 20.65 -26.54
#